data_AF-A0A3B1BM44-F1
#
_entry.id   AF-A0A3B1BM44-F1
#
_cell.length_a   1.000
_cell.length_b   1.000
_cell.length_c   1.000
_cell.angle_alpha   90.00
_cell.angle_beta   90.00
_cell.angle_gamma   90.00
#
_symmetry.space_group_name_H-M   'P 1'
#
loop_
_entity.id
_entity.type
_entity.pdbx_description
1 polymer ?
#
loop_
_entity_poly.entity_id
_entity_poly.type
_entity_poly.pdbx_seq_one_letter_code
_entity_poly.pdbx_strand_id
1 'polypeptide(L)'
;LLIGGRNLLEFVDNDFNDIYIPGRTRYVTKIRGSNINNIFTVGTFGEINHFDGVNWKNIEDFEVPNGTIRNLRSVWSSKQKVFIVGREINRAIIIYGTIKK
;
A
#
# COMPACT_ATOMS: atom_id res chain seq x y z
N LEU A 1 3.05 -16.06 3.21
CA LEU A 1 3.55 -14.89 3.99
C LEU A 1 3.90 -13.79 2.99
N LEU A 2 3.57 -12.52 3.27
CA LEU A 2 3.94 -11.41 2.39
C LEU A 2 5.08 -10.60 2.98
N ILE A 3 6.07 -10.25 2.16
CA ILE A 3 7.15 -9.33 2.53
C ILE A 3 7.27 -8.22 1.49
N GLY A 4 7.60 -7.02 1.96
CA GLY A 4 7.75 -5.83 1.15
C GLY A 4 9.20 -5.39 1.09
N GLY A 5 9.58 -4.79 -0.03
CA GLY A 5 10.90 -4.22 -0.27
C GLY A 5 10.87 -3.47 -1.59
N ARG A 6 11.80 -3.76 -2.50
CA ARG A 6 11.73 -3.23 -3.87
C ARG A 6 10.44 -3.68 -4.57
N ASN A 7 10.05 -4.93 -4.33
CA ASN A 7 8.83 -5.56 -4.83
C ASN A 7 7.97 -6.07 -3.65
N LEU A 8 6.79 -6.59 -3.97
CA LEU A 8 6.01 -7.41 -3.06
C LEU A 8 6.33 -8.88 -3.36
N LEU A 9 6.72 -9.65 -2.34
CA LEU A 9 7.01 -11.07 -2.47
C LEU A 9 6.03 -11.90 -1.65
N GLU A 10 5.67 -13.06 -2.17
CA GLU A 10 4.95 -14.10 -1.45
C GLU A 10 5.83 -15.31 -1.21
N PHE A 11 5.86 -15.78 0.04
CA PHE A 11 6.47 -17.05 0.39
C PHE A 11 5.49 -18.20 0.14
N VAL A 12 5.83 -19.07 -0.80
CA VAL A 12 5.07 -20.25 -1.24
C VAL A 12 6.05 -21.40 -1.46
N ASP A 13 5.73 -22.61 -0.98
CA ASP A 13 6.52 -23.83 -1.23
C ASP A 13 8.03 -23.70 -0.97
N ASN A 14 8.38 -23.03 0.13
CA ASN A 14 9.77 -22.78 0.55
C ASN A 14 10.57 -21.84 -0.37
N ASP A 15 9.90 -21.02 -1.20
CA ASP A 15 10.51 -20.02 -2.06
C ASP A 15 9.75 -18.67 -2.04
N PHE A 16 10.41 -17.59 -2.48
CA PHE A 16 9.81 -16.27 -2.60
C PHE A 16 9.53 -15.92 -4.07
N ASN A 17 8.26 -15.69 -4.37
CA ASN A 17 7.79 -15.31 -5.71
C ASN A 17 7.43 -13.83 -5.77
N ASP A 18 7.79 -13.16 -6.87
CA ASP A 18 7.36 -11.78 -7.14
C ASP A 18 5.85 -11.72 -7.39
N ILE A 19 5.17 -10.82 -6.67
CA ILE A 19 3.79 -10.44 -6.95
C ILE A 19 3.79 -9.15 -7.78
N TYR A 20 3.11 -9.19 -8.92
CA TYR A 20 2.80 -7.98 -9.66
C TYR A 20 1.76 -7.14 -8.90
N ILE A 21 2.13 -5.90 -8.58
CA ILE A 21 1.21 -4.87 -8.10
C ILE A 21 1.17 -3.73 -9.13
N PRO A 22 -0.02 -3.24 -9.52
CA PRO A 22 -0.13 -2.13 -10.45
C PRO A 22 0.41 -0.84 -9.83
N GLY A 23 1.09 -0.01 -10.61
CA GLY A 23 1.69 1.24 -10.15
C GLY A 23 3.09 1.49 -10.72
N ARG A 24 3.80 2.48 -10.17
CA ARG A 24 5.19 2.79 -10.51
C ARG A 24 6.10 2.14 -9.47
N THR A 25 6.05 0.81 -9.41
CA THR A 25 6.63 0.01 -8.32
C THR A 25 8.09 0.38 -8.08
N ARG A 26 8.37 1.02 -6.94
CA ARG A 26 9.75 1.33 -6.56
C ARG A 26 10.11 0.81 -5.18
N TYR A 27 9.23 0.91 -4.18
CA TYR A 27 9.47 0.34 -2.85
C TYR A 27 8.17 0.25 -2.01
N VAL A 28 7.83 -0.95 -1.55
CA VAL A 28 6.80 -1.23 -0.54
C VAL A 28 7.42 -1.07 0.85
N THR A 29 7.01 -0.03 1.58
CA THR A 29 7.52 0.30 2.92
C THR A 29 6.72 -0.36 4.03
N LYS A 30 5.42 -0.62 3.80
CA LYS A 30 4.54 -1.27 4.77
C LYS A 30 3.49 -2.11 4.08
N ILE A 31 3.20 -3.25 4.70
CA ILE A 31 2.09 -4.14 4.37
C ILE A 31 1.18 -4.26 5.60
N ARG A 32 -0.13 -4.26 5.39
CA ARG A 32 -1.14 -4.48 6.44
C ARG A 32 -2.33 -5.23 5.88
N GLY A 33 -2.59 -6.44 6.40
CA GLY A 33 -3.80 -7.21 6.13
C GLY A 33 -4.80 -7.15 7.28
N SER A 34 -5.99 -6.56 7.09
CA SER A 34 -7.06 -6.63 8.09
C SER A 34 -7.83 -7.96 8.01
N ASN A 35 -7.84 -8.59 6.83
CA ASN A 35 -8.23 -9.98 6.57
C ASN A 35 -7.56 -10.46 5.26
N ILE A 36 -7.76 -11.72 4.87
CA ILE A 36 -7.12 -12.31 3.66
C ILE A 36 -7.55 -11.62 2.34
N ASN A 37 -8.73 -11.01 2.32
CA ASN A 37 -9.29 -10.28 1.18
C ASN A 37 -9.25 -8.76 1.36
N ASN A 38 -8.41 -8.27 2.27
CA ASN A 38 -8.26 -6.84 2.55
C ASN A 38 -6.83 -6.61 3.05
N ILE A 39 -5.94 -6.45 2.07
CA ILE A 39 -4.52 -6.20 2.29
C ILE A 39 -4.14 -4.90 1.62
N PHE A 40 -3.48 -4.03 2.36
CA PHE A 40 -2.93 -2.78 1.86
C PHE A 40 -1.41 -2.84 1.82
N THR A 41 -0.86 -2.26 0.76
CA THR A 41 0.55 -1.88 0.68
C THR A 41 0.64 -0.38 0.55
N VAL A 42 1.65 0.21 1.17
CA VAL A 42 2.03 1.61 0.92
C VAL A 42 3.52 1.70 0.65
N GLY A 43 3.92 2.76 -0.06
CA GLY A 43 5.28 2.88 -0.53
C GLY A 43 5.78 4.28 -0.82
N THR A 44 6.90 4.31 -1.52
CA THR A 44 7.48 5.53 -2.09
C THR A 44 6.58 6.11 -3.18
N PHE A 45 6.76 7.38 -3.53
CA PHE A 45 5.95 8.12 -4.51
C PHE A 45 4.45 8.20 -4.20
N GLY A 46 4.05 7.89 -2.96
CA GLY A 46 2.64 7.89 -2.57
C GLY A 46 1.88 6.66 -3.06
N GLU A 47 2.56 5.58 -3.42
CA GLU A 47 1.90 4.35 -3.86
C GLU A 47 1.06 3.76 -2.74
N ILE A 48 -0.21 3.50 -3.04
CA ILE A 48 -1.17 2.83 -2.18
C ILE A 48 -1.84 1.76 -3.03
N ASN A 49 -1.73 0.50 -2.62
CA ASN A 49 -2.39 -0.60 -3.32
C ASN A 49 -3.24 -1.41 -2.36
N HIS A 50 -4.35 -1.95 -2.87
CA HIS A 50 -5.29 -2.78 -2.14
C HIS A 50 -5.50 -4.11 -2.86
N PHE A 51 -5.40 -5.20 -2.12
CA PHE A 51 -5.82 -6.53 -2.55
C PHE A 51 -7.21 -6.83 -1.99
N ASP A 52 -8.17 -7.10 -2.88
CA ASP A 52 -9.57 -7.35 -2.54
C ASP A 52 -9.92 -8.85 -2.39
N GLY A 53 -8.91 -9.72 -2.37
CA GLY A 53 -9.08 -11.18 -2.38
C GLY A 53 -9.00 -11.80 -3.76
N VAL A 54 -9.04 -10.98 -4.81
CA VAL A 54 -8.93 -11.44 -6.20
C VAL A 54 -7.78 -10.73 -6.91
N ASN A 55 -7.74 -9.40 -6.85
CA ASN A 55 -6.79 -8.59 -7.59
C ASN A 55 -6.17 -7.49 -6.72
N TRP A 56 -4.93 -7.16 -7.05
CA TRP A 56 -4.29 -5.93 -6.59
C TRP A 56 -4.75 -4.75 -7.44
N LYS A 57 -5.12 -3.64 -6.78
CA LYS A 57 -5.52 -2.38 -7.42
C LYS A 57 -4.73 -1.23 -6.83
N ASN A 58 -4.26 -0.33 -7.68
CA ASN A 58 -3.69 0.94 -7.25
C ASN A 58 -4.85 1.87 -6.84
N ILE A 59 -4.72 2.54 -5.69
CA ILE A 59 -5.74 3.45 -5.19
C ILE A 59 -5.30 4.88 -5.45
N GLU A 60 -5.89 5.49 -6.49
CA GLU A 60 -5.64 6.87 -6.89
C GLU A 60 -6.66 7.85 -6.26
N ASP A 61 -7.80 7.33 -5.80
CA ASP A 61 -8.94 8.11 -5.28
C ASP A 61 -8.69 8.81 -3.95
N PHE A 62 -7.62 8.47 -3.23
CA PHE A 62 -7.32 9.17 -1.99
C PHE A 62 -6.83 10.57 -2.34
N GLU A 63 -7.48 11.61 -1.78
CA GLU A 63 -7.00 12.98 -1.91
C GLU A 63 -5.58 13.08 -1.35
N VAL A 64 -4.60 13.16 -2.25
CA VAL A 64 -3.19 13.31 -1.87
C VAL A 64 -2.74 14.74 -2.16
N PRO A 65 -2.20 15.48 -1.16
CA PRO A 65 -1.66 16.82 -1.37
C PRO A 65 -0.61 16.84 -2.48
N ASN A 66 -0.69 17.80 -3.41
CA ASN A 66 0.24 17.91 -4.55
C ASN A 66 1.71 18.04 -4.10
N GLY A 67 2.57 17.14 -4.59
CA GLY A 67 4.01 17.26 -4.48
C GLY A 67 4.78 16.03 -4.99
N THR A 68 6.09 16.22 -5.18
CA THR A 68 6.93 15.41 -6.07
C THR A 68 7.47 14.12 -5.46
N ILE A 69 7.63 14.04 -4.13
CA ILE A 69 8.20 12.86 -3.46
C ILE A 69 7.49 12.60 -2.13
N ARG A 70 6.59 11.61 -2.14
CA ARG A 70 5.87 11.16 -0.94
C ARG A 70 6.41 9.83 -0.49
N ASN A 71 6.74 9.72 0.79
CA ASN A 71 7.17 8.47 1.40
C ASN A 71 6.13 8.07 2.44
N LEU A 72 5.24 7.16 2.05
CA LEU A 72 4.28 6.58 2.98
C LEU A 72 5.03 5.57 3.85
N ARG A 73 4.76 5.57 5.15
CA ARG A 73 5.55 4.84 6.15
C ARG A 73 4.73 3.81 6.89
N SER A 74 3.44 4.05 7.06
CA SER A 74 2.58 3.10 7.73
C SER A 74 1.16 3.21 7.21
N VAL A 75 0.45 2.10 7.35
CA VAL A 75 -0.96 1.97 7.03
C VAL A 75 -1.65 1.14 8.10
N TRP A 76 -2.82 1.60 8.51
CA TRP A 76 -3.78 0.85 9.28
C TRP A 76 -5.08 0.75 8.48
N SER A 77 -5.72 -0.40 8.53
CA SER A 77 -6.98 -0.64 7.83
C SER A 77 -7.93 -1.51 8.64
N SER A 78 -9.21 -1.32 8.34
CA SER A 78 -10.34 -2.17 8.72
C SER A 78 -11.08 -2.59 7.45
N LYS A 79 -12.28 -3.19 7.60
CA LYS A 79 -13.11 -3.58 6.45
C LYS A 79 -13.48 -2.42 5.53
N GLN A 80 -13.64 -1.21 6.05
CA GLN A 80 -14.12 -0.05 5.27
C GLN A 80 -13.23 1.17 5.38
N LYS A 81 -12.47 1.34 6.47
CA LYS A 81 -11.65 2.53 6.70
C LYS A 81 -10.18 2.23 6.54
N VAL A 82 -9.45 3.16 5.95
CA VAL A 82 -7.99 3.14 5.87
C VAL A 82 -7.42 4.47 6.35
N PHE A 83 -6.30 4.38 7.08
CA PHE A 83 -5.52 5.51 7.55
C PHE A 83 -4.05 5.25 7.21
N ILE A 84 -3.42 6.23 6.59
CA ILE A 84 -2.05 6.13 6.08
C ILE A 84 -1.30 7.35 6.56
N VAL A 85 -0.07 7.11 7.02
CA VAL A 85 0.83 8.18 7.44
C VAL A 85 2.13 8.11 6.67
N GLY A 86 2.70 9.29 6.42
CA GLY A 86 3.93 9.42 5.66
C GLY A 86 4.55 10.79 5.82
N ARG A 87 5.47 11.08 4.91
CA ARG A 87 6.10 12.40 4.81
C ARG A 87 6.26 12.83 3.37
N GLU A 88 6.22 14.13 3.16
CA GLU A 88 6.62 14.79 1.92
C GLU A 88 7.61 15.89 2.26
N ILE A 89 8.84 15.73 1.76
CA ILE A 89 9.97 16.63 2.01
C ILE A 89 10.12 16.91 3.52
N ASN A 90 9.52 17.99 4.03
CA ASN A 90 9.60 18.47 5.41
C ASN A 90 8.24 18.45 6.16
N ARG A 91 7.22 17.80 5.61
CA ARG A 91 5.86 17.78 6.18
C ARG A 91 5.40 16.34 6.43
N ALA A 92 4.66 16.15 7.52
CA ALA A 92 3.90 14.92 7.74
C ALA A 92 2.68 14.89 6.82
N ILE A 93 2.36 13.71 6.30
CA ILE A 93 1.14 13.45 5.53
C ILE A 93 0.28 12.48 6.33
N ILE A 94 -1.01 12.79 6.42
CA ILE A 94 -2.05 11.86 6.85
C ILE A 94 -3.05 11.75 5.70
N ILE A 95 -3.29 10.53 5.24
CA ILE A 95 -4.31 10.19 4.25
C ILE A 95 -5.31 9.29 4.94
N TYR A 96 -6.59 9.53 4.72
CA TYR A 96 -7.65 8.65 5.19
C TYR A 96 -8.74 8.55 4.14
N GLY A 97 -9.47 7.44 4.17
CA GLY A 97 -10.61 7.29 3.29
C GLY A 97 -11.35 5.98 3.52
N THR A 98 -12.33 5.76 2.65
CA THR A 98 -13.19 4.58 2.72
C THR A 98 -13.05 3.71 1.47
N ILE A 99 -12.98 2.40 1.67
CA ILE A 99 -13.00 1.41 0.61
C ILE A 99 -14.44 1.31 0.11
N LYS A 100 -14.69 1.77 -1.12
CA LYS A 100 -15.97 1.52 -1.80
C LYS A 100 -16.01 0.05 -2.25
N LYS A 101 -17.16 -0.59 -2.07
CA LYS A 101 -17.40 -1.95 -2.57
C LYS A 101 -17.46 -1.97 -4.09
#